data_AF-A0A2S1H215-F1
#
_entry.id   AF-A0A2S1H215-F1
#
_cell.length_a   1.000
_cell.length_b   1.000
_cell.length_c   1.000
_cell.angle_alpha   90.00
_cell.angle_beta   90.00
_cell.angle_gamma   90.00
#
_symmetry.space_group_name_H-M   'P 1'
#
loop_
_entity.id
_entity.type
_entity.pdbx_description
1 polymer ?
#
loop_
_entity_poly.entity_id
_entity_poly.type
_entity_poly.pdbx_seq_one_letter_code
_entity_poly.pdbx_strand_id
1 'polypeptide(L)'
;MTPEEVFNIIGSKGTVVAESGTDGDSDNTVIYKFETDGDSSVSEMTFVGDKLSYKAQIGLETSEIEINHEQLNKLEKGMTKESVFEILGGKGALVAESEVLEIYSYNNPTSDAVVTLKFIEGKFKSTGELKGSKAS
;
A
#
# COMPACT_ATOMS: atom_id res chain seq x y z
N MET A 1 -5.48 -16.49 2.02
CA MET A 1 -5.81 -16.58 0.59
C MET A 1 -4.59 -17.13 -0.12
N THR A 2 -4.77 -18.13 -0.96
CA THR A 2 -3.70 -18.77 -1.75
C THR A 2 -3.43 -18.00 -3.05
N PRO A 3 -2.31 -18.24 -3.74
CA PRO A 3 -2.08 -17.67 -5.08
C PRO A 3 -3.21 -18.00 -6.06
N GLU A 4 -3.68 -19.26 -6.08
CA GLU A 4 -4.76 -19.68 -6.98
C GLU A 4 -6.09 -18.95 -6.70
N GLU A 5 -6.43 -18.74 -5.44
CA GLU A 5 -7.62 -17.96 -5.07
C GLU A 5 -7.51 -16.51 -5.57
N VAL A 6 -6.33 -15.89 -5.41
CA VAL A 6 -6.06 -14.53 -5.94
C VAL A 6 -6.17 -14.50 -7.46
N PHE A 7 -5.59 -15.48 -8.16
CA PHE A 7 -5.63 -15.53 -9.62
C PHE A 7 -7.04 -15.65 -10.16
N ASN A 8 -7.89 -16.42 -9.48
CA ASN A 8 -9.29 -16.56 -9.85
C ASN A 8 -10.08 -15.26 -9.63
N ILE A 9 -9.78 -14.50 -8.57
CA ILE A 9 -10.41 -13.20 -8.31
C ILE A 9 -9.98 -12.16 -9.35
N ILE A 10 -8.68 -12.09 -9.65
CA ILE A 10 -8.12 -11.11 -10.59
C ILE A 10 -8.42 -11.49 -12.04
N GLY A 11 -8.56 -12.79 -12.34
CA GLY A 11 -8.67 -13.31 -13.69
C GLY A 11 -7.33 -13.44 -14.42
N SER A 12 -6.21 -13.35 -13.69
CA SER A 12 -4.84 -13.47 -14.24
C SER A 12 -3.90 -14.12 -13.23
N LYS A 13 -2.89 -14.86 -13.72
CA LYS A 13 -1.83 -15.45 -12.89
C LYS A 13 -0.78 -14.42 -12.45
N GLY A 14 -0.82 -13.21 -12.98
CA GLY A 14 0.26 -12.23 -12.79
C GLY A 14 1.59 -12.72 -13.38
N THR A 15 2.65 -11.99 -13.08
CA THR A 15 4.04 -12.30 -13.46
C THR A 15 4.89 -12.38 -12.20
N VAL A 16 5.67 -13.44 -12.04
CA VAL A 16 6.65 -13.52 -10.94
C VAL A 16 7.75 -12.49 -11.19
N VAL A 17 7.97 -11.60 -10.23
CA VAL A 17 9.05 -10.59 -10.29
C VAL A 17 10.20 -10.90 -9.35
N ALA A 18 9.95 -11.68 -8.31
CA ALA A 18 10.97 -12.20 -7.41
C ALA A 18 10.49 -13.49 -6.75
N GLU A 19 11.43 -14.38 -6.46
CA GLU A 19 11.19 -15.61 -5.71
C GLU A 19 12.41 -15.93 -4.83
N SER A 20 12.17 -16.47 -3.64
CA SER A 20 13.21 -16.96 -2.73
C SER A 20 12.72 -18.16 -1.92
N GLY A 21 13.59 -19.13 -1.66
CA GLY A 21 13.24 -20.38 -0.98
C GLY A 21 13.09 -21.54 -1.97
N THR A 22 12.55 -22.67 -1.51
CA THR A 22 12.26 -23.84 -2.34
C THR A 22 10.77 -23.91 -2.61
N ASP A 23 10.35 -24.16 -3.85
CA ASP A 23 8.93 -24.34 -4.16
C ASP A 23 8.29 -25.46 -3.32
N GLY A 24 7.10 -25.20 -2.79
CA GLY A 24 6.37 -26.07 -1.86
C GLY A 24 6.77 -25.98 -0.38
N ASP A 25 7.86 -25.29 -0.03
CA ASP A 25 8.23 -25.06 1.37
C ASP A 25 7.40 -23.94 2.00
N SER A 26 7.17 -24.01 3.32
CA SER A 26 6.35 -23.04 4.05
C SER A 26 6.96 -21.63 4.12
N ASP A 27 8.27 -21.50 3.87
CA ASP A 27 9.01 -20.24 3.82
C ASP A 27 9.30 -19.76 2.40
N ASN A 28 8.88 -20.50 1.37
CA ASN A 28 8.93 -20.03 -0.01
C ASN A 28 8.25 -18.67 -0.11
N THR A 29 8.92 -17.70 -0.70
CA THR A 29 8.37 -16.36 -0.88
C THR A 29 8.34 -16.02 -2.36
N VAL A 30 7.16 -15.72 -2.89
CA VAL A 30 6.97 -15.30 -4.29
C VAL A 30 6.30 -13.94 -4.32
N ILE A 31 6.83 -13.04 -5.16
CA ILE A 31 6.20 -11.75 -5.46
C ILE A 31 5.62 -11.82 -6.86
N TYR A 32 4.31 -11.67 -6.95
CA TYR A 32 3.59 -11.55 -8.22
C TYR A 32 3.26 -10.10 -8.49
N LYS A 33 3.53 -9.65 -9.72
CA LYS A 33 3.05 -8.39 -10.27
C LYS A 33 1.83 -8.66 -11.14
N PHE A 34 0.79 -7.85 -10.99
CA PHE A 34 -0.41 -7.89 -11.80
C PHE A 34 -0.45 -6.67 -12.72
N GLU A 35 -0.91 -6.89 -13.95
CA GLU A 35 -1.22 -5.81 -14.88
C GLU A 35 -2.48 -5.08 -14.43
N THR A 36 -2.52 -3.79 -14.70
CA THR A 36 -3.53 -2.86 -14.23
C THR A 36 -3.89 -1.90 -15.37
N ASP A 37 -5.15 -1.49 -15.44
CA ASP A 37 -5.66 -0.68 -16.56
C ASP A 37 -5.20 0.79 -16.54
N GLY A 38 -4.58 1.25 -15.46
CA GLY A 38 -4.09 2.64 -15.32
C GLY A 38 -2.68 2.82 -15.86
N ASP A 39 -2.44 3.91 -16.58
CA ASP A 39 -1.10 4.28 -17.06
C ASP A 39 -0.10 4.35 -15.88
N SER A 40 0.97 3.55 -15.96
CA SER A 40 2.01 3.44 -14.92
C SER A 40 1.54 2.94 -13.55
N SER A 41 0.34 2.36 -13.45
CA SER A 41 -0.10 1.69 -12.23
C SER A 41 0.59 0.33 -12.07
N VAL A 42 0.81 -0.07 -10.82
CA VAL A 42 1.44 -1.35 -10.47
C VAL A 42 0.70 -1.94 -9.29
N SER A 43 0.42 -3.24 -9.35
CA SER A 43 -0.02 -4.03 -8.20
C SER A 43 0.93 -5.19 -8.00
N GLU A 44 1.39 -5.36 -6.77
CA GLU A 44 2.26 -6.45 -6.35
C GLU A 44 1.69 -7.13 -5.12
N MET A 45 1.82 -8.45 -5.09
CA MET A 45 1.39 -9.27 -3.96
C MET A 45 2.49 -10.27 -3.62
N THR A 46 2.84 -10.33 -2.34
CA THR A 46 3.79 -11.30 -1.81
C THR A 46 3.03 -12.43 -1.15
N PHE A 47 3.46 -13.65 -1.45
CA PHE A 47 3.00 -14.87 -0.81
C PHE A 47 4.17 -15.49 -0.06
N VAL A 48 3.90 -15.99 1.15
CA VAL A 48 4.84 -16.81 1.92
C VAL A 48 4.18 -18.18 2.14
N GLY A 49 4.80 -19.23 1.62
CA GLY A 49 4.13 -20.49 1.31
C GLY A 49 2.87 -20.22 0.48
N ASP A 50 1.76 -20.84 0.87
CA ASP A 50 0.45 -20.67 0.21
C ASP A 50 -0.38 -19.50 0.76
N LYS A 51 0.23 -18.52 1.42
CA LYS A 51 -0.52 -17.43 2.06
C LYS A 51 -0.09 -16.07 1.55
N LEU A 52 -1.07 -15.31 1.06
CA LEU A 52 -0.93 -13.88 0.82
C LEU A 52 -0.48 -13.18 2.12
N SER A 53 0.72 -12.60 2.10
CA SER A 53 1.36 -11.99 3.27
C SER A 53 1.42 -10.47 3.17
N TYR A 54 1.48 -9.93 1.95
CA TYR A 54 1.60 -8.50 1.70
C TYR A 54 0.98 -8.13 0.36
N LYS A 55 0.37 -6.95 0.29
CA LYS A 55 -0.10 -6.32 -0.94
C LYS A 55 0.46 -4.90 -1.01
N ALA A 56 0.86 -4.51 -2.21
CA ALA A 56 1.21 -3.13 -2.52
C ALA A 56 0.60 -2.72 -3.86
N GLN A 57 0.19 -1.46 -3.95
CA GLN A 57 -0.31 -0.87 -5.17
C GLN A 57 0.05 0.61 -5.25
N ILE A 58 0.30 1.07 -6.46
CA ILE A 58 0.45 2.49 -6.79
C ILE A 58 -0.33 2.75 -8.06
N GLY A 59 -1.09 3.85 -8.09
CA GLY A 59 -1.84 4.29 -9.27
C GLY A 59 -3.14 3.54 -9.56
N LEU A 60 -3.47 2.49 -8.79
CA LEU A 60 -4.78 1.83 -8.84
C LEU A 60 -5.89 2.64 -8.17
N GLU A 61 -5.53 3.35 -7.10
CA GLU A 61 -6.41 4.25 -6.36
C GLU A 61 -5.63 5.49 -5.97
N THR A 62 -6.25 6.66 -6.07
CA THR A 62 -5.72 7.94 -5.58
C THR A 62 -6.60 8.44 -4.45
N SER A 63 -5.98 9.11 -3.47
CA SER A 63 -6.75 9.73 -2.38
C SER A 63 -7.55 10.91 -2.93
N GLU A 64 -8.80 11.06 -2.52
CA GLU A 64 -9.57 12.30 -2.72
C GLU A 64 -9.33 13.30 -1.57
N ILE A 65 -8.59 12.87 -0.53
CA ILE A 65 -8.30 13.68 0.65
C ILE A 65 -6.99 14.43 0.44
N GLU A 66 -7.07 15.75 0.48
CA GLU A 66 -5.95 16.67 0.53
C GLU A 66 -5.60 17.00 1.98
N ILE A 67 -4.30 16.93 2.32
CA ILE A 67 -3.82 17.23 3.68
C ILE A 67 -2.72 18.27 3.67
N ASN A 68 -2.64 19.05 4.74
CA ASN A 68 -1.63 20.09 4.92
C ASN A 68 -0.76 19.86 6.17
N HIS A 69 0.28 20.68 6.32
CA HIS A 69 1.21 20.59 7.45
C HIS A 69 0.55 20.83 8.82
N GLU A 70 -0.49 21.68 8.89
CA GLU A 70 -1.19 21.92 10.16
C GLU A 70 -1.91 20.67 10.66
N GLN A 71 -2.55 19.93 9.75
CA GLN A 71 -3.19 18.65 10.08
C GLN A 71 -2.15 17.60 10.48
N LEU A 72 -1.04 17.51 9.75
CA LEU A 72 0.05 16.57 10.08
C LEU A 72 0.66 16.85 11.45
N ASN A 73 0.83 18.12 11.83
CA ASN A 73 1.37 18.51 13.13
C ASN A 73 0.46 18.13 14.31
N LYS A 74 -0.82 17.83 14.07
CA LYS A 74 -1.76 17.35 15.10
C LYS A 74 -1.63 15.85 15.34
N LEU A 75 -0.86 15.12 14.52
CA LEU A 75 -0.72 13.67 14.65
C LEU A 75 0.38 13.30 15.66
N GLU A 76 0.07 12.35 16.53
CA GLU A 76 1.02 11.79 17.48
C GLU A 76 1.20 10.29 17.28
N LYS A 77 2.44 9.82 17.42
CA LYS A 77 2.73 8.37 17.34
C LYS A 77 1.87 7.61 18.34
N GLY A 78 1.25 6.53 17.90
CA GLY A 78 0.36 5.72 18.75
C GLY A 78 -1.12 6.07 18.65
N MET A 79 -1.50 7.14 17.94
CA MET A 79 -2.91 7.40 17.61
C MET A 79 -3.53 6.25 16.82
N THR A 80 -4.84 6.03 17.01
CA THR A 80 -5.60 5.05 16.21
C THR A 80 -5.86 5.57 14.81
N LYS A 81 -6.16 4.67 13.87
CA LYS A 81 -6.54 5.05 12.51
C LYS A 81 -7.74 5.99 12.49
N GLU A 82 -8.76 5.72 13.31
CA GLU A 82 -9.99 6.50 13.34
C GLU A 82 -9.70 7.96 13.74
N SER A 83 -8.93 8.18 14.81
CA SER A 83 -8.56 9.53 15.24
C SER A 83 -7.70 10.24 14.21
N VAL A 84 -6.77 9.53 13.56
CA VAL A 84 -5.95 10.14 12.50
C VAL A 84 -6.83 10.53 11.31
N PHE A 85 -7.71 9.65 10.84
CA PHE A 85 -8.59 9.92 9.70
C PHE A 85 -9.55 11.08 10.00
N GLU A 86 -10.04 11.20 11.23
CA GLU A 86 -10.84 12.35 11.66
C GLU A 86 -10.06 13.67 11.56
N ILE A 87 -8.81 13.70 12.04
CA ILE A 87 -7.94 14.89 11.96
C ILE A 87 -7.64 15.26 10.49
N LEU A 88 -7.43 14.26 9.64
CA LEU A 88 -7.12 14.45 8.23
C LEU A 88 -8.35 14.74 7.36
N GLY A 89 -9.56 14.57 7.90
CA GLY A 89 -10.81 14.78 7.17
C GLY A 89 -11.27 13.59 6.32
N GLY A 90 -10.64 12.41 6.49
CA GLY A 90 -11.04 11.18 5.83
C GLY A 90 -9.96 10.12 5.80
N LYS A 91 -10.34 8.94 5.31
CA LYS A 91 -9.43 7.85 4.99
C LYS A 91 -8.81 8.10 3.61
N GLY A 92 -7.49 8.08 3.52
CA GLY A 92 -6.75 8.15 2.26
C GLY A 92 -6.79 6.84 1.47
N ALA A 93 -6.15 6.82 0.29
CA ALA A 93 -6.07 5.63 -0.54
C ALA A 93 -5.10 4.60 0.05
N LEU A 94 -5.44 3.32 0.01
CA LEU A 94 -4.56 2.27 0.52
C LEU A 94 -3.43 2.01 -0.48
N VAL A 95 -2.19 2.12 -0.04
CA VAL A 95 -0.99 1.88 -0.86
C VAL A 95 -0.44 0.50 -0.58
N ALA A 96 -0.42 0.07 0.68
CA ALA A 96 0.11 -1.23 1.03
C ALA A 96 -0.50 -1.75 2.32
N GLU A 97 -0.61 -3.08 2.44
CA GLU A 97 -1.04 -3.73 3.66
C GLU A 97 -0.42 -5.12 3.87
N SER A 98 -0.25 -5.47 5.14
CA SER A 98 -0.07 -6.84 5.65
C SER A 98 -0.92 -7.02 6.91
N GLU A 99 -0.76 -8.14 7.61
CA GLU A 99 -1.41 -8.38 8.91
C GLU A 99 -1.14 -7.26 9.93
N VAL A 100 0.07 -6.69 9.93
CA VAL A 100 0.50 -5.71 10.93
C VAL A 100 0.78 -4.33 10.36
N LEU A 101 0.88 -4.17 9.05
CA LEU A 101 1.26 -2.91 8.41
C LEU A 101 0.13 -2.40 7.54
N GLU A 102 -0.16 -1.11 7.62
CA GLU A 102 -0.96 -0.42 6.61
C GLU A 102 -0.27 0.89 6.23
N ILE A 103 -0.27 1.20 4.94
CA ILE A 103 0.24 2.46 4.41
C ILE A 103 -0.85 3.11 3.58
N TYR A 104 -1.19 4.35 3.93
CA TYR A 104 -2.18 5.16 3.22
C TYR A 104 -1.51 6.35 2.54
N SER A 105 -1.96 6.72 1.35
CA SER A 105 -1.55 7.93 0.65
C SER A 105 -2.61 9.03 0.77
N TYR A 106 -2.13 10.27 0.72
CA TYR A 106 -2.92 11.49 0.71
C TYR A 106 -2.30 12.49 -0.27
N ASN A 107 -3.13 13.34 -0.86
CA ASN A 107 -2.67 14.36 -1.79
C ASN A 107 -2.15 15.58 -1.01
N ASN A 108 -1.11 16.21 -1.56
CA ASN A 108 -0.66 17.51 -1.09
C ASN A 108 -1.29 18.61 -1.98
N PRO A 109 -2.06 19.56 -1.41
CA PRO A 109 -2.72 20.60 -2.21
C PRO A 109 -1.73 21.59 -2.85
N THR A 110 -0.46 21.58 -2.43
CA THR A 110 0.55 22.56 -2.84
C THR A 110 1.62 21.97 -3.77
N SER A 111 1.65 20.66 -3.99
CA SER A 111 2.63 20.00 -4.85
C SER A 111 2.11 18.67 -5.40
N ASP A 112 2.81 18.11 -6.39
CA ASP A 112 2.57 16.77 -6.90
C ASP A 112 3.11 15.65 -5.99
N ALA A 113 3.60 16.00 -4.79
CA ALA A 113 4.05 15.03 -3.81
C ALA A 113 2.86 14.28 -3.18
N VAL A 114 3.04 12.98 -3.00
CA VAL A 114 2.09 12.14 -2.27
C VAL A 114 2.62 11.95 -0.85
N VAL A 115 1.82 12.32 0.15
CA VAL A 115 2.16 12.07 1.55
C VAL A 115 1.67 10.68 1.92
N THR A 116 2.54 9.89 2.54
CA THR A 116 2.19 8.56 3.04
C THR A 116 2.13 8.54 4.56
N LEU A 117 1.18 7.80 5.11
CA LEU A 117 1.05 7.53 6.53
C LEU A 117 1.21 6.04 6.79
N LYS A 118 2.13 5.71 7.70
CA LYS A 118 2.41 4.34 8.11
C LYS A 118 1.75 4.03 9.44
N PHE A 119 0.96 2.97 9.46
CA PHE A 119 0.39 2.37 10.66
C PHE A 119 1.00 0.99 10.88
N ILE A 120 1.33 0.69 12.13
CA ILE A 120 1.71 -0.66 12.55
C ILE A 120 0.77 -1.08 13.67
N GLU A 121 0.15 -2.24 13.53
CA GLU A 121 -0.86 -2.78 14.45
C GLU A 121 -1.98 -1.77 14.71
N GLY A 122 -2.44 -1.10 13.65
CA GLY A 122 -3.49 -0.06 13.71
C GLY A 122 -3.07 1.25 14.40
N LYS A 123 -1.79 1.42 14.73
CA LYS A 123 -1.26 2.62 15.40
C LYS A 123 -0.37 3.44 14.48
N PHE A 124 -0.61 4.75 14.42
CA PHE A 124 0.21 5.67 13.63
C PHE A 124 1.68 5.64 14.09
N LYS A 125 2.61 5.54 13.13
CA LYS A 125 4.05 5.47 13.40
C LYS A 125 4.83 6.63 12.78
N SER A 126 4.56 6.97 11.53
CA SER A 126 5.32 7.97 10.79
C SER A 126 4.59 8.42 9.54
N THR A 127 4.98 9.60 9.04
CA THR A 127 4.73 10.03 7.67
C THR A 127 5.94 9.76 6.78
N GLY A 128 5.73 9.81 5.48
CA GLY A 128 6.77 9.89 4.45
C GLY A 128 6.25 10.67 3.24
N GLU A 129 7.13 10.97 2.30
CA GLU A 129 6.77 11.61 1.03
C GLU A 129 7.26 10.74 -0.13
N LEU A 130 6.36 10.43 -1.04
CA LEU A 130 6.69 9.86 -2.34
C LEU A 130 6.66 11.01 -3.35
N LYS A 131 7.84 11.38 -3.84
CA LYS A 131 7.92 12.33 -4.95
C LYS A 131 7.54 11.58 -6.23
N GLY A 132 6.58 12.13 -6.97
CA GLY A 132 6.33 11.68 -8.33
C GLY A 132 7.62 11.75 -9.13
N SER A 133 8.02 10.63 -9.73
CA SER A 133 9.04 10.63 -10.76
C SER A 133 8.48 11.41 -11.95
N LYS A 134 8.81 12.70 -12.07
CA LYS A 134 8.75 13.34 -13.38
C LYS A 134 9.76 12.62 -14.24
N ALA A 135 9.27 11.82 -15.20
CA ALA A 135 10.01 11.57 -16.42
C ALA A 135 10.19 12.95 -17.07
N SER A 136 11.35 13.56 -16.83
CA SER A 136 11.87 14.70 -17.59
C SER A 136 12.22 14.27 -19.00
#